data_AF-A0A3M1YC51-F1
#
_entry.id   AF-A0A3M1YC51-F1
#
_cell.length_a   1.000
_cell.length_b   1.000
_cell.length_c   1.000
_cell.angle_alpha   90.00
_cell.angle_beta   90.00
_cell.angle_gamma   90.00
#
_symmetry.space_group_name_H-M   'P 1'
#
loop_
_entity.id
_entity.type
_entity.pdbx_description
1 polymer ?
#
loop_
_entity_poly.entity_id
_entity_poly.type
_entity_poly.pdbx_seq_one_letter_code
_entity_poly.pdbx_strand_id
1 'polypeptide(L)'
;MRRLFLTLILLIGAACQPEVEAPRAPTPIPFPTATSGYTLYGILPTQSRQINNQATMAAVVAVQATATPDASACPPISNFAELTPTLPDDIMEEILRYLSAGGNIDDLETTLRDDWEILPEDGFVRGDIDLTGEGTPEIMLGYILPDEGGSLAIFGCQNRRYIKYYEFTAEEAPIPDLLSLGDINHNQLVDLLFMVETCQEDDCRNATHLITWQPDLGRFVNLLNQPILSDNEPQLSDIDNDQVSEIVIPLEYIGDITTGPLRTGVNIYDWDGSVYVLSIVQLEPPAYQIQVIQEGDRRFLQRNIHQPFCFISRR
;
A
#
# COMPACT_ATOMS: atom_id res chain seq x y z
N MET A 1 -14.97 51.18 26.54
CA MET A 1 -15.49 51.04 25.16
C MET A 1 -14.60 51.63 24.08
N ARG A 2 -14.14 52.89 24.17
CA ARG A 2 -13.36 53.54 23.08
C ARG A 2 -11.99 52.89 22.75
N ARG A 3 -11.35 52.23 23.73
CA ARG A 3 -10.08 51.49 23.51
C ARG A 3 -10.27 50.11 22.87
N LEU A 4 -11.41 49.47 23.09
CA LEU A 4 -11.72 48.13 22.54
C LEU A 4 -12.09 48.21 21.05
N PHE A 5 -12.64 49.35 20.63
CA PHE A 5 -12.99 49.61 19.23
C PHE A 5 -11.73 49.86 18.36
N LEU A 6 -10.67 50.43 18.93
CA LEU A 6 -9.40 50.67 18.24
C LEU A 6 -8.62 49.38 18.00
N THR A 7 -8.65 48.43 18.94
CA THR A 7 -8.01 47.11 18.76
C THR A 7 -8.73 46.25 17.72
N LEU A 8 -10.07 46.35 17.64
CA LEU A 8 -10.85 45.61 16.63
C LEU A 8 -10.57 46.13 15.20
N ILE A 9 -10.42 47.44 15.02
CA ILE A 9 -10.09 48.02 13.70
C ILE A 9 -8.68 47.64 13.26
N LEU A 10 -7.72 47.54 14.19
CA LEU A 10 -6.35 47.10 13.89
C LEU A 10 -6.28 45.60 13.52
N LEU A 11 -7.15 44.76 14.08
CA LEU A 11 -7.25 43.34 13.72
C LEU A 11 -7.86 43.12 12.33
N ILE A 12 -8.83 43.93 11.91
CA ILE A 12 -9.46 43.81 10.58
C ILE A 12 -8.50 44.30 9.46
N GLY A 13 -7.60 45.23 9.76
CA GLY A 13 -6.63 45.74 8.79
C GLY A 13 -5.49 44.79 8.41
N ALA A 14 -5.26 43.72 9.20
CA ALA A 14 -4.20 42.75 8.94
C ALA A 14 -4.63 41.58 8.03
N ALA A 15 -5.94 41.44 7.74
CA ALA A 15 -6.47 40.30 6.96
C ALA A 15 -6.42 40.48 5.43
N CYS A 16 -5.94 41.62 4.93
CA CYS A 16 -5.87 41.93 3.49
C CYS A 16 -4.43 42.08 2.99
N GLN A 17 -3.51 41.19 3.40
CA GLN A 17 -2.27 41.05 2.65
C GLN A 17 -2.53 40.25 1.38
N PRO A 18 -2.09 40.72 0.20
CA PRO A 18 -2.16 39.93 -1.02
C PRO A 18 -1.36 38.65 -0.79
N GLU A 19 -2.01 37.51 -1.03
CA GLU A 19 -1.39 36.19 -0.96
C GLU A 19 -0.18 36.18 -1.91
N VAL A 20 1.01 36.16 -1.34
CA VAL A 20 2.25 36.01 -2.12
C VAL A 20 2.22 34.58 -2.63
N GLU A 21 1.93 34.41 -3.92
CA GLU A 21 1.89 33.12 -4.58
C GLU A 21 3.22 32.41 -4.29
N ALA A 22 3.17 31.39 -3.43
CA ALA A 22 4.35 30.63 -3.07
C ALA A 22 4.99 30.10 -4.36
N PRO A 23 6.32 30.08 -4.47
CA PRO A 23 6.98 29.52 -5.64
C PRO A 23 6.44 28.11 -5.85
N ARG A 24 5.78 27.90 -7.00
CA ARG A 24 5.21 26.60 -7.34
C ARG A 24 6.33 25.57 -7.25
N ALA A 25 6.09 24.51 -6.48
CA ALA A 25 6.99 23.38 -6.45
C ALA A 25 7.29 22.97 -7.91
N PRO A 26 8.56 22.68 -8.25
CA PRO A 26 8.93 22.27 -9.59
C PRO A 26 8.01 21.14 -10.00
N THR A 27 7.38 21.29 -11.17
CA THR A 27 6.50 20.25 -11.72
C THR A 27 7.34 18.98 -11.81
N PRO A 28 6.94 17.86 -11.16
CA PRO A 28 7.69 16.63 -11.27
C PRO A 28 7.81 16.31 -12.75
N ILE A 29 9.05 16.27 -13.23
CA ILE A 29 9.35 15.89 -14.60
C ILE A 29 8.86 14.45 -14.70
N PRO A 30 7.90 14.11 -15.57
CA PRO A 30 7.47 12.73 -15.70
C PRO A 30 8.70 11.91 -16.06
N PHE A 31 9.10 11.01 -15.17
CA PHE A 31 10.10 10.01 -15.51
C PHE A 31 9.58 9.28 -16.76
N PRO A 32 10.42 9.07 -17.78
CA PRO A 32 10.00 8.29 -18.93
C PRO A 32 9.61 6.91 -18.43
N THR A 33 8.31 6.59 -18.52
CA THR A 33 7.80 5.26 -18.21
C THR A 33 8.57 4.28 -19.09
N ALA A 34 9.17 3.26 -18.47
CA ALA A 34 9.81 2.18 -19.20
C ALA A 34 8.72 1.57 -20.12
N THR A 35 8.81 1.87 -21.40
CA THR A 35 7.92 1.26 -22.38
C THR A 35 8.41 -0.17 -22.53
N SER A 36 7.62 -1.13 -22.05
CA SER A 36 7.91 -2.56 -22.20
C SER A 36 8.34 -2.84 -23.64
N GLY A 37 9.57 -3.34 -23.79
CA GLY A 37 10.26 -3.39 -25.08
C GLY A 37 9.65 -4.43 -26.00
N TYR A 38 8.92 -4.00 -27.03
CA TYR A 38 8.50 -4.89 -28.11
C TYR A 38 9.69 -5.24 -29.01
N THR A 39 9.90 -6.52 -29.27
CA THR A 39 10.84 -6.98 -30.30
C THR A 39 10.27 -6.66 -31.68
N LEU A 40 10.65 -5.50 -32.24
CA LEU A 40 10.31 -5.13 -33.60
C LEU A 40 11.27 -5.82 -34.58
N TYR A 41 10.80 -6.89 -35.22
CA TYR A 41 11.45 -7.46 -36.41
C TYR A 41 11.14 -6.57 -37.61
N GLY A 42 12.02 -5.60 -37.88
CA GLY A 42 11.94 -4.72 -39.03
C GLY A 42 13.23 -4.73 -39.85
N ILE A 43 13.10 -4.69 -41.17
CA ILE A 43 14.24 -4.46 -42.06
C ILE A 43 14.72 -3.03 -41.78
N LEU A 44 15.89 -2.87 -41.15
CA LEU A 44 16.48 -1.55 -40.91
C LEU A 44 16.60 -0.82 -42.26
N PRO A 45 15.92 0.32 -42.46
CA PRO A 45 16.08 1.07 -43.69
C PRO A 45 17.53 1.57 -43.73
N THR A 46 18.29 1.08 -44.71
CA THR A 46 19.62 1.60 -45.05
C THR A 46 19.42 3.00 -45.62
N GLN A 47 19.43 4.03 -44.75
CA GLN A 47 19.36 5.42 -45.20
C GLN A 47 20.62 6.18 -44.84
N SER A 48 21.44 6.43 -45.87
CA SER A 48 22.50 7.43 -45.91
C SER A 48 21.95 8.86 -46.04
N ARG A 49 20.82 9.18 -45.39
CA ARG A 49 20.19 10.49 -45.52
C ARG A 49 20.68 11.37 -44.38
N GLN A 50 21.54 12.31 -44.73
CA GLN A 50 22.10 13.33 -43.85
C GLN A 50 20.96 14.15 -43.23
N ILE A 51 20.60 13.85 -41.97
CA ILE A 51 19.53 14.53 -41.24
C ILE A 51 20.10 15.84 -40.70
N ASN A 52 19.87 16.95 -41.41
CA ASN A 52 20.38 18.29 -41.06
C ASN A 52 19.47 19.06 -40.07
N ASN A 53 18.60 18.39 -39.32
CA ASN A 53 17.73 19.06 -38.35
C ASN A 53 18.21 18.81 -36.92
N GLN A 54 18.68 19.87 -36.24
CA GLN A 54 19.18 19.81 -34.86
C GLN A 54 18.13 19.31 -33.86
N ALA A 55 16.84 19.52 -34.12
CA ALA A 55 15.76 19.03 -33.27
C ALA A 55 15.65 17.49 -33.28
N THR A 56 16.04 16.83 -34.37
CA THR A 56 15.98 15.36 -34.49
C THR A 56 17.17 14.69 -33.81
N MET A 57 18.35 15.33 -33.77
CA MET A 57 19.49 14.79 -33.02
C MET A 57 19.29 14.84 -31.51
N ALA A 58 18.63 15.87 -30.97
CA ALA A 58 18.32 15.95 -29.55
C ALA A 58 17.34 14.85 -29.12
N ALA A 59 16.34 14.54 -29.95
CA ALA A 59 15.38 13.46 -29.67
C ALA A 59 16.03 12.05 -29.73
N VAL A 60 17.01 11.82 -30.61
CA VAL A 60 17.70 10.52 -30.72
C VAL A 60 18.67 10.28 -29.56
N VAL A 61 19.29 11.33 -29.02
CA VAL A 61 20.17 11.21 -27.82
C VAL A 61 19.34 11.03 -26.54
N ALA A 62 18.13 11.59 -26.48
CA ALA A 62 17.24 11.49 -25.32
C ALA A 62 16.62 10.10 -25.10
N VAL A 63 16.76 9.16 -26.05
CA VAL A 63 16.23 7.78 -25.96
C VAL A 63 17.37 6.76 -25.82
N GLN A 64 18.52 7.16 -25.27
CA GLN A 64 19.49 6.16 -24.84
C GLN A 64 18.87 5.33 -23.72
N ALA A 65 18.56 4.08 -24.02
CA ALA A 65 18.14 3.10 -23.04
C ALA A 65 19.19 3.06 -21.93
N THR A 66 18.78 3.38 -20.70
CA THR A 66 19.58 3.12 -19.51
C THR A 66 19.75 1.61 -19.38
N ALA A 67 20.94 1.15 -18.99
CA ALA A 67 21.15 -0.26 -18.71
C ALA A 67 20.09 -0.73 -17.68
N THR A 68 19.44 -1.86 -17.96
CA THR A 68 18.54 -2.50 -17.00
C THR A 68 19.32 -2.74 -15.71
N PRO A 69 18.84 -2.26 -14.56
CA PRO A 69 19.52 -2.48 -13.29
C PRO A 69 19.72 -3.97 -13.01
N ASP A 70 20.86 -4.34 -12.43
CA ASP A 70 21.14 -5.72 -12.04
C ASP A 70 20.63 -5.97 -10.61
N ALA A 71 19.46 -6.58 -10.51
CA ALA A 71 18.84 -6.95 -9.24
C ALA A 71 19.38 -8.26 -8.63
N SER A 72 20.16 -9.02 -9.40
CA SER A 72 20.78 -10.27 -8.95
C SER A 72 22.13 -10.06 -8.26
N ALA A 73 22.78 -8.91 -8.50
CA ALA A 73 24.10 -8.63 -7.96
C ALA A 73 24.03 -7.94 -6.60
N CYS A 74 23.82 -8.70 -5.53
CA CYS A 74 23.78 -8.17 -4.17
C CYS A 74 25.15 -8.08 -3.51
N PRO A 75 25.33 -7.14 -2.55
CA PRO A 75 26.51 -7.14 -1.71
C PRO A 75 26.69 -8.53 -1.06
N PRO A 76 27.87 -9.13 -1.13
CA PRO A 76 28.13 -10.34 -0.36
C PRO A 76 28.07 -10.02 1.14
N ILE A 77 27.62 -10.97 1.94
CA ILE A 77 27.61 -10.84 3.40
C ILE A 77 29.03 -10.52 3.89
N SER A 78 29.14 -9.54 4.78
CA SER A 78 30.36 -8.95 5.28
C SER A 78 30.27 -8.73 6.78
N ASN A 79 31.16 -9.37 7.53
CA ASN A 79 31.27 -9.18 8.98
C ASN A 79 31.89 -7.83 9.39
N PHE A 80 32.21 -6.97 8.41
CA PHE A 80 32.75 -5.63 8.65
C PHE A 80 31.68 -4.53 8.56
N ALA A 81 30.47 -4.89 8.12
CA ALA A 81 29.34 -3.98 8.22
C ALA A 81 28.93 -3.91 9.70
N GLU A 82 28.92 -2.70 10.25
CA GLU A 82 28.49 -2.44 11.62
C GLU A 82 27.31 -1.47 11.57
N LEU A 83 26.31 -1.69 12.42
CA LEU A 83 25.26 -0.69 12.68
C LEU A 83 25.82 0.33 13.66
N THR A 84 25.68 1.60 13.32
CA THR A 84 26.09 2.73 14.15
C THR A 84 24.86 3.31 14.82
N PRO A 85 24.90 3.60 16.14
CA PRO A 85 23.80 4.26 16.81
C PRO A 85 23.48 5.58 16.10
N THR A 86 22.22 5.78 15.76
CA THR A 86 21.76 6.93 15.00
C THR A 86 20.54 7.58 15.65
N LEU A 87 20.19 8.79 15.20
CA LEU A 87 18.95 9.46 15.61
C LEU A 87 17.75 8.79 14.94
N PRO A 88 16.53 8.88 15.53
CA PRO A 88 15.32 8.30 14.94
C PRO A 88 15.13 8.63 13.47
N ASP A 89 15.31 9.91 13.09
CA ASP A 89 15.14 10.41 11.72
C ASP A 89 16.09 9.76 10.68
N ASP A 90 17.20 9.17 11.13
CA ASP A 90 18.27 8.63 10.28
C ASP A 90 18.28 7.07 10.25
N ILE A 91 17.35 6.42 10.95
CA ILE A 91 17.29 4.94 11.08
C ILE A 91 17.24 4.26 9.71
N MET A 92 16.41 4.76 8.80
CA MET A 92 16.24 4.15 7.48
C MET A 92 17.45 4.29 6.57
N GLU A 93 18.16 5.42 6.64
CA GLU A 93 19.41 5.61 5.91
C GLU A 93 20.50 4.68 6.46
N GLU A 94 20.54 4.51 7.78
CA GLU A 94 21.50 3.65 8.44
C GLU A 94 21.29 2.17 8.13
N ILE A 95 20.03 1.69 8.12
CA ILE A 95 19.69 0.32 7.69
C ILE A 95 20.12 0.10 6.23
N LEU A 96 19.80 1.04 5.33
CA LEU A 96 20.21 0.96 3.92
C LEU A 96 21.73 0.93 3.76
N ARG A 97 22.45 1.75 4.53
CA ARG A 97 23.93 1.77 4.55
C ARG A 97 24.49 0.44 5.03
N TYR A 98 23.97 -0.10 6.12
CA TYR A 98 24.38 -1.38 6.70
C TYR A 98 24.17 -2.53 5.71
N LEU A 99 22.96 -2.66 5.16
CA LEU A 99 22.63 -3.69 4.17
C LEU A 99 23.49 -3.56 2.91
N SER A 100 23.68 -2.33 2.41
CA SER A 100 24.52 -2.06 1.24
C SER A 100 26.01 -2.36 1.46
N ALA A 101 26.47 -2.36 2.72
CA ALA A 101 27.82 -2.79 3.09
C ALA A 101 27.96 -4.32 3.23
N GLY A 102 26.89 -5.08 2.98
CA GLY A 102 26.84 -6.53 3.16
C GLY A 102 26.47 -6.96 4.58
N GLY A 103 25.76 -6.13 5.34
CA GLY A 103 25.28 -6.49 6.66
C GLY A 103 24.48 -7.79 6.70
N ASN A 104 24.57 -8.52 7.81
CA ASN A 104 23.81 -9.73 8.06
C ASN A 104 22.42 -9.37 8.63
N ILE A 105 21.38 -10.04 8.15
CA ILE A 105 19.99 -9.83 8.59
C ILE A 105 19.81 -10.25 10.06
N ASP A 106 20.48 -11.30 10.52
CA ASP A 106 20.39 -11.77 11.92
C ASP A 106 20.96 -10.72 12.89
N ASP A 107 22.08 -10.09 12.49
CA ASP A 107 22.72 -9.02 13.26
C ASP A 107 21.84 -7.75 13.22
N LEU A 108 21.22 -7.45 12.07
CA LEU A 108 20.24 -6.36 11.96
C LEU A 108 19.07 -6.56 12.92
N GLU A 109 18.43 -7.74 12.89
CA GLU A 109 17.34 -8.05 13.81
C GLU A 109 17.75 -7.88 15.27
N THR A 110 18.90 -8.45 15.65
CA THR A 110 19.42 -8.38 17.01
C THR A 110 19.65 -6.93 17.44
N THR A 111 20.30 -6.10 16.62
CA THR A 111 20.54 -4.70 16.96
C THR A 111 19.24 -3.88 17.02
N LEU A 112 18.30 -4.08 16.10
CA LEU A 112 17.02 -3.35 16.13
C LEU A 112 16.19 -3.71 17.37
N ARG A 113 16.27 -4.96 17.84
CA ARG A 113 15.55 -5.49 19.00
C ARG A 113 16.21 -5.13 20.32
N ASP A 114 17.49 -5.45 20.46
CA ASP A 114 18.20 -5.45 21.74
C ASP A 114 18.95 -4.13 22.01
N ASP A 115 19.45 -3.46 20.97
CA ASP A 115 20.25 -2.23 21.14
C ASP A 115 19.42 -0.96 20.91
N TRP A 116 18.59 -0.94 19.87
CA TRP A 116 17.80 0.24 19.49
C TRP A 116 16.39 0.23 20.08
N GLU A 117 15.91 -0.94 20.54
CA GLU A 117 14.59 -1.12 21.13
C GLU A 117 13.43 -0.66 20.23
N ILE A 118 13.60 -0.73 18.89
CA ILE A 118 12.58 -0.36 17.89
C ILE A 118 11.90 -1.57 17.25
N LEU A 119 12.34 -2.79 17.58
CA LEU A 119 11.73 -4.03 17.11
C LEU A 119 10.96 -4.71 18.25
N PRO A 120 9.64 -4.47 18.40
CA PRO A 120 8.84 -5.06 19.48
C PRO A 120 8.70 -6.58 19.33
N GLU A 121 8.06 -7.26 20.28
CA GLU A 121 7.94 -8.73 20.28
C GLU A 121 7.24 -9.28 19.01
N ASP A 122 6.26 -8.54 18.51
CA ASP A 122 5.55 -8.78 17.25
C ASP A 122 6.30 -8.26 16.01
N GLY A 123 7.35 -7.44 16.21
CA GLY A 123 8.22 -6.93 15.16
C GLY A 123 9.06 -8.01 14.49
N PHE A 124 9.31 -7.85 13.20
CA PHE A 124 9.98 -8.86 12.38
C PHE A 124 11.02 -8.26 11.42
N VAL A 125 12.05 -9.06 11.12
CA VAL A 125 12.95 -8.88 9.98
C VAL A 125 12.93 -10.16 9.16
N ARG A 126 12.69 -10.06 7.86
CA ARG A 126 12.66 -11.21 6.95
C ARG A 126 13.51 -10.95 5.73
N GLY A 127 14.14 -12.00 5.21
CA GLY A 127 15.01 -11.95 4.03
C GLY A 127 14.95 -13.22 3.19
N ASP A 128 13.82 -13.93 3.28
CA ASP A 128 13.65 -15.29 2.76
C ASP A 128 12.58 -15.41 1.66
N ILE A 129 11.99 -14.28 1.26
CA ILE A 129 10.93 -14.23 0.25
C ILE A 129 11.35 -13.35 -0.92
N ASP A 130 11.25 -13.89 -2.13
CA ASP A 130 11.37 -13.15 -3.40
C ASP A 130 10.01 -12.56 -3.76
N LEU A 131 9.81 -11.29 -3.41
CA LEU A 131 8.60 -10.53 -3.68
C LEU A 131 8.58 -9.98 -5.11
N THR A 132 9.75 -9.80 -5.72
CA THR A 132 9.88 -9.20 -7.05
C THR A 132 9.83 -10.22 -8.18
N GLY A 133 10.04 -11.50 -7.88
CA GLY A 133 10.14 -12.59 -8.85
C GLY A 133 11.46 -12.59 -9.61
N GLU A 134 12.47 -11.85 -9.13
CA GLU A 134 13.78 -11.69 -9.79
C GLU A 134 14.81 -12.75 -9.34
N GLY A 135 14.42 -13.66 -8.45
CA GLY A 135 15.23 -14.76 -7.94
C GLY A 135 16.10 -14.40 -6.73
N THR A 136 16.00 -13.16 -6.24
CA THR A 136 16.69 -12.66 -5.06
C THR A 136 15.65 -12.30 -4.00
N PRO A 137 15.73 -12.84 -2.78
CA PRO A 137 14.84 -12.42 -1.70
C PRO A 137 14.98 -10.94 -1.34
N GLU A 138 13.85 -10.27 -1.14
CA GLU A 138 13.78 -8.94 -0.54
C GLU A 138 13.86 -9.01 0.98
N ILE A 139 14.26 -7.89 1.58
CA ILE A 139 14.27 -7.72 3.04
C ILE A 139 13.02 -6.95 3.46
N MET A 140 12.20 -7.55 4.31
CA MET A 140 11.04 -6.90 4.91
C MET A 140 11.28 -6.62 6.39
N LEU A 141 10.81 -5.47 6.85
CA LEU A 141 10.97 -5.02 8.23
C LEU A 141 9.65 -4.46 8.76
N GLY A 142 9.16 -4.98 9.88
CA GLY A 142 8.06 -4.41 10.66
C GLY A 142 8.59 -3.92 12.00
N TYR A 143 8.61 -2.61 12.24
CA TYR A 143 9.28 -1.96 13.37
C TYR A 143 8.50 -0.75 13.86
N ILE A 144 8.76 -0.26 15.07
CA ILE A 144 8.10 0.93 15.63
C ILE A 144 9.09 2.06 15.80
N LEU A 145 8.75 3.25 15.28
CA LEU A 145 9.53 4.46 15.53
C LEU A 145 8.90 5.26 16.66
N PRO A 146 9.69 5.78 17.61
CA PRO A 146 9.21 6.75 18.58
C PRO A 146 8.57 7.92 17.85
N ASP A 147 7.40 8.37 18.31
CA ASP A 147 6.64 9.51 17.78
C ASP A 147 6.02 9.34 16.37
N GLU A 148 6.48 8.40 15.55
CA GLU A 148 5.91 8.14 14.21
C GLU A 148 4.96 6.93 14.18
N GLY A 149 5.17 5.93 15.04
CA GLY A 149 4.33 4.73 15.11
C GLY A 149 4.88 3.54 14.32
N GLY A 150 4.03 2.55 14.08
CA GLY A 150 4.37 1.31 13.41
C GLY A 150 4.70 1.50 11.94
N SER A 151 5.77 0.88 11.48
CA SER A 151 6.29 1.00 10.13
C SER A 151 6.55 -0.37 9.50
N LEU A 152 6.29 -0.45 8.19
CA LEU A 152 6.64 -1.56 7.31
C LEU A 152 7.54 -1.03 6.20
N ALA A 153 8.72 -1.61 6.06
CA ALA A 153 9.65 -1.29 4.98
C ALA A 153 10.01 -2.54 4.18
N ILE A 154 10.19 -2.36 2.87
CA ILE A 154 10.69 -3.40 1.96
C ILE A 154 11.92 -2.87 1.24
N PHE A 155 13.01 -3.60 1.34
CA PHE A 155 14.27 -3.31 0.69
C PHE A 155 14.56 -4.38 -0.35
N GLY A 156 15.03 -3.94 -1.51
CA GLY A 156 15.54 -4.85 -2.52
C GLY A 156 16.90 -4.43 -3.02
N CYS A 157 17.51 -5.35 -3.73
CA CYS A 157 18.88 -5.26 -4.16
C CYS A 157 18.95 -4.73 -5.59
N GLN A 158 19.79 -3.72 -5.82
CA GLN A 158 19.96 -3.15 -7.15
C GLN A 158 21.39 -2.63 -7.33
N ASN A 159 22.11 -3.18 -8.31
CA ASN A 159 23.48 -2.77 -8.65
C ASN A 159 24.45 -2.81 -7.44
N ARG A 160 24.43 -3.92 -6.68
CA ARG A 160 25.29 -4.14 -5.49
C ARG A 160 25.08 -3.16 -4.35
N ARG A 161 23.85 -2.71 -4.18
CA ARG A 161 23.41 -1.95 -3.00
C ARG A 161 21.93 -2.25 -2.74
N TYR A 162 21.51 -2.12 -1.50
CA TYR A 162 20.10 -2.17 -1.18
C TYR A 162 19.47 -0.79 -1.38
N ILE A 163 18.23 -0.80 -1.85
CA ILE A 163 17.38 0.39 -2.00
C ILE A 163 16.01 0.09 -1.40
N LYS A 164 15.31 1.14 -0.98
CA LYS A 164 13.95 1.03 -0.46
C LYS A 164 12.97 0.92 -1.62
N TYR A 165 12.21 -0.17 -1.67
CA TYR A 165 11.14 -0.39 -2.66
C TYR A 165 9.78 0.06 -2.16
N TYR A 166 9.53 -0.06 -0.86
CA TYR A 166 8.27 0.30 -0.24
C TYR A 166 8.49 0.75 1.19
N GLU A 167 7.63 1.66 1.64
CA GLU A 167 7.54 2.12 3.01
C GLU A 167 6.08 2.47 3.31
N PHE A 168 5.63 2.04 4.47
CA PHE A 168 4.34 2.39 5.05
C PHE A 168 4.57 2.72 6.51
N THR A 169 4.01 3.84 6.96
CA THR A 169 4.08 4.27 8.36
C THR A 169 2.67 4.57 8.82
N ALA A 170 2.32 4.02 9.98
CA ALA A 170 1.03 4.16 10.60
C ALA A 170 1.15 5.07 11.83
N GLU A 171 0.64 6.28 11.68
CA GLU A 171 0.69 7.32 12.71
C GLU A 171 0.00 6.83 14.00
N GLU A 172 0.74 6.86 15.12
CA GLU A 172 0.24 6.49 16.45
C GLU A 172 -0.34 5.06 16.56
N ALA A 173 -0.03 4.17 15.62
CA ALA A 173 -0.53 2.81 15.55
C ALA A 173 0.57 1.78 15.86
N PRO A 174 0.21 0.54 16.26
CA PRO A 174 1.17 -0.56 16.33
C PRO A 174 1.75 -0.89 14.96
N ILE A 175 2.73 -1.79 14.93
CA ILE A 175 3.30 -2.29 13.67
C ILE A 175 2.20 -2.94 12.80
N PRO A 176 2.32 -2.90 11.46
CA PRO A 176 1.37 -3.59 10.61
C PRO A 176 1.40 -5.11 10.80
N ASP A 177 0.22 -5.71 10.99
CA ASP A 177 0.02 -7.15 11.07
C ASP A 177 0.10 -7.78 9.68
N LEU A 178 1.08 -8.66 9.46
CA LEU A 178 1.18 -9.41 8.21
C LEU A 178 0.21 -10.59 8.21
N LEU A 179 -0.81 -10.50 7.35
CA LEU A 179 -1.86 -11.51 7.27
C LEU A 179 -1.55 -12.59 6.23
N SER A 180 -1.01 -12.19 5.08
CA SER A 180 -0.67 -13.14 4.01
C SER A 180 0.50 -12.67 3.17
N LEU A 181 1.26 -13.66 2.73
CA LEU A 181 2.40 -13.58 1.81
C LEU A 181 2.22 -14.68 0.77
N GLY A 182 1.69 -14.34 -0.40
CA GLY A 182 1.43 -15.32 -1.45
C GLY A 182 0.88 -14.69 -2.72
N ASP A 183 0.76 -15.47 -3.78
CA ASP A 183 0.16 -15.03 -5.05
C ASP A 183 -1.38 -15.04 -4.93
N ILE A 184 -1.95 -13.93 -4.48
CA ILE A 184 -3.38 -13.78 -4.16
C ILE A 184 -4.17 -13.56 -5.47
N ASN A 185 -3.62 -12.78 -6.41
CA ASN A 185 -4.24 -12.47 -7.71
C ASN A 185 -3.87 -13.44 -8.86
N HIS A 186 -3.13 -14.51 -8.58
CA HIS A 186 -2.68 -15.54 -9.51
C HIS A 186 -1.79 -15.03 -10.67
N ASN A 187 -0.94 -14.03 -10.43
CA ASN A 187 -0.03 -13.44 -11.42
C ASN A 187 1.42 -13.98 -11.35
N GLN A 188 1.69 -14.99 -10.52
CA GLN A 188 3.01 -15.60 -10.25
C GLN A 188 4.00 -14.71 -9.48
N LEU A 189 3.55 -13.58 -8.94
CA LEU A 189 4.31 -12.75 -7.99
C LEU A 189 3.70 -12.89 -6.61
N VAL A 190 4.50 -12.61 -5.58
CA VAL A 190 4.01 -12.62 -4.20
C VAL A 190 3.33 -11.28 -3.93
N ASP A 191 2.05 -11.35 -3.58
CA ASP A 191 1.30 -10.25 -3.01
C ASP A 191 1.49 -10.22 -1.48
N LEU A 192 1.45 -9.02 -0.90
CA LEU A 192 1.53 -8.78 0.53
C LEU A 192 0.19 -8.21 1.03
N LEU A 193 -0.53 -8.99 1.83
CA LEU A 193 -1.72 -8.53 2.55
C LEU A 193 -1.34 -8.24 4.00
N PHE A 194 -1.58 -7.01 4.43
CA PHE A 194 -1.34 -6.60 5.81
C PHE A 194 -2.46 -5.70 6.31
N MET A 195 -2.53 -5.58 7.63
CA MET A 195 -3.55 -4.81 8.33
C MET A 195 -2.89 -3.86 9.32
N VAL A 196 -3.54 -2.74 9.57
CA VAL A 196 -3.14 -1.82 10.62
C VAL A 196 -4.36 -1.29 11.35
N GLU A 197 -4.27 -1.17 12.67
CA GLU A 197 -5.33 -0.52 13.44
C GLU A 197 -5.23 1.00 13.28
N THR A 198 -6.35 1.64 12.94
CA THR A 198 -6.47 3.09 12.83
C THR A 198 -7.57 3.56 13.77
N CYS A 199 -7.23 4.48 14.68
CA CYS A 199 -8.16 5.00 15.66
C CYS A 199 -8.53 6.45 15.35
N GLN A 200 -9.82 6.73 15.27
CA GLN A 200 -10.33 8.09 15.23
C GLN A 200 -11.17 8.33 16.50
N GLU A 201 -10.66 9.18 17.40
CA GLU A 201 -11.22 9.35 18.74
C GLU A 201 -11.25 8.02 19.49
N ASP A 202 -12.44 7.51 19.84
CA ASP A 202 -12.64 6.23 20.52
C ASP A 202 -13.14 5.12 19.55
N ASP A 203 -13.12 5.34 18.23
CA ASP A 203 -13.50 4.36 17.19
C ASP A 203 -12.24 3.84 16.48
N CYS A 204 -11.79 2.63 16.86
CA CYS A 204 -10.67 1.95 16.24
C CYS A 204 -11.16 0.95 15.20
N ARG A 205 -10.56 0.97 14.01
CA ARG A 205 -10.87 0.08 12.89
C ARG A 205 -9.61 -0.42 12.23
N ASN A 206 -9.69 -1.63 11.71
CA ASN A 206 -8.65 -2.22 10.90
C ASN A 206 -8.68 -1.64 9.49
N ALA A 207 -7.56 -1.08 9.04
CA ALA A 207 -7.30 -0.72 7.65
C ALA A 207 -6.52 -1.85 6.97
N THR A 208 -7.15 -2.54 6.03
CA THR A 208 -6.51 -3.60 5.24
C THR A 208 -5.85 -3.03 3.99
N HIS A 209 -4.61 -3.43 3.74
CA HIS A 209 -3.80 -3.06 2.58
C HIS A 209 -3.35 -4.33 1.83
N LEU A 210 -3.33 -4.26 0.49
CA LEU A 210 -2.84 -5.32 -0.36
C LEU A 210 -1.91 -4.72 -1.42
N ILE A 211 -0.64 -5.09 -1.40
CA ILE A 211 0.35 -4.57 -2.36
C ILE A 211 1.01 -5.69 -3.16
N THR A 212 1.41 -5.40 -4.39
CA THR A 212 2.21 -6.29 -5.25
C THR A 212 3.38 -5.53 -5.84
N TRP A 213 4.45 -6.24 -6.19
CA TRP A 213 5.48 -5.71 -7.08
C TRP A 213 4.91 -5.51 -8.49
N GLN A 214 5.22 -4.38 -9.13
CA GLN A 214 4.92 -4.15 -10.54
C GLN A 214 6.22 -3.95 -11.32
N PRO A 215 6.73 -4.99 -12.03
CA PRO A 215 8.02 -4.96 -12.72
C PRO A 215 8.15 -3.80 -13.72
N ASP A 216 7.08 -3.48 -14.45
CA ASP A 216 7.07 -2.38 -15.43
C ASP A 216 7.30 -1.00 -14.77
N LEU A 217 6.93 -0.84 -13.50
CA LEU A 217 7.11 0.40 -12.74
C LEU A 217 8.34 0.36 -11.82
N GLY A 218 8.89 -0.82 -11.54
CA GLY A 218 9.98 -1.00 -10.59
C GLY A 218 9.63 -0.54 -9.18
N ARG A 219 8.39 -0.78 -8.74
CA ARG A 219 7.89 -0.43 -7.39
C ARG A 219 6.72 -1.30 -6.98
N PHE A 220 6.44 -1.31 -5.67
CA PHE A 220 5.18 -1.85 -5.16
C PHE A 220 4.00 -0.92 -5.46
N VAL A 221 2.86 -1.51 -5.80
CA VAL A 221 1.59 -0.81 -6.02
C VAL A 221 0.49 -1.42 -5.17
N ASN A 222 -0.48 -0.60 -4.79
CA ASN A 222 -1.66 -1.07 -4.06
C ASN A 222 -2.65 -1.68 -5.04
N LEU A 223 -3.10 -2.91 -4.74
CA LEU A 223 -4.15 -3.60 -5.48
C LEU A 223 -5.55 -3.24 -4.97
N LEU A 224 -5.65 -2.50 -3.87
CA LEU A 224 -6.88 -1.86 -3.42
C LEU A 224 -6.89 -0.38 -3.82
N ASN A 225 -8.02 0.09 -4.33
CA ASN A 225 -8.20 1.51 -4.66
C ASN A 225 -8.09 2.42 -3.42
N GLN A 226 -8.46 1.89 -2.25
CA GLN A 226 -8.37 2.50 -0.94
C GLN A 226 -8.28 1.40 0.11
N PRO A 227 -7.68 1.64 1.29
CA PRO A 227 -7.68 0.68 2.37
C PRO A 227 -9.11 0.25 2.73
N ILE A 228 -9.32 -1.03 3.02
CA ILE A 228 -10.62 -1.53 3.47
C ILE A 228 -10.70 -1.31 4.98
N LEU A 229 -11.64 -0.47 5.42
CA LEU A 229 -11.90 -0.24 6.83
C LEU A 229 -12.92 -1.25 7.35
N SER A 230 -12.54 -2.02 8.37
CA SER A 230 -13.41 -3.03 8.98
C SER A 230 -13.18 -3.16 10.49
N ASP A 231 -14.21 -3.64 11.19
CA ASP A 231 -14.10 -3.92 12.63
C ASP A 231 -13.50 -5.32 12.90
N ASN A 232 -13.43 -6.15 11.85
CA ASN A 232 -12.96 -7.54 11.92
C ASN A 232 -11.78 -7.73 10.96
N GLU A 233 -10.89 -8.67 11.30
CA GLU A 233 -9.77 -9.09 10.47
C GLU A 233 -10.27 -9.73 9.15
N PRO A 234 -9.66 -9.39 7.99
CA PRO A 234 -10.00 -10.01 6.72
C PRO A 234 -9.54 -11.48 6.67
N GLN A 235 -10.24 -12.28 5.89
CA GLN A 235 -9.85 -13.66 5.57
C GLN A 235 -9.62 -13.79 4.07
N LEU A 236 -8.69 -14.66 3.67
CA LEU A 236 -8.51 -15.04 2.27
C LEU A 236 -9.17 -16.39 2.00
N SER A 237 -9.97 -16.45 0.94
CA SER A 237 -10.61 -17.69 0.49
C SER A 237 -10.92 -17.59 -0.99
N ASP A 238 -10.58 -18.61 -1.77
CA ASP A 238 -11.02 -18.82 -3.16
C ASP A 238 -12.48 -19.36 -3.13
N ILE A 239 -13.45 -18.47 -3.24
CA ILE A 239 -14.89 -18.76 -3.09
C ILE A 239 -15.47 -19.36 -4.36
N ASP A 240 -15.03 -18.92 -5.53
CA ASP A 240 -15.57 -19.36 -6.81
C ASP A 240 -14.72 -20.42 -7.54
N ASN A 241 -13.60 -20.83 -6.94
CA ASN A 241 -12.68 -21.87 -7.39
C ASN A 241 -12.02 -21.51 -8.73
N ASP A 242 -11.57 -20.26 -8.88
CA ASP A 242 -10.86 -19.76 -10.06
C ASP A 242 -9.34 -19.56 -9.84
N GLN A 243 -8.83 -19.96 -8.65
CA GLN A 243 -7.43 -19.84 -8.19
C GLN A 243 -7.01 -18.43 -7.75
N VAL A 244 -7.89 -17.44 -7.85
CA VAL A 244 -7.73 -16.13 -7.23
C VAL A 244 -8.35 -16.17 -5.84
N SER A 245 -7.68 -15.60 -4.84
CA SER A 245 -8.21 -15.57 -3.48
C SER A 245 -8.97 -14.28 -3.24
N GLU A 246 -10.25 -14.36 -2.90
CA GLU A 246 -11.02 -13.19 -2.49
C GLU A 246 -10.70 -12.75 -1.05
N ILE A 247 -10.81 -11.45 -0.80
CA ILE A 247 -10.71 -10.87 0.54
C ILE A 247 -12.12 -10.83 1.14
N VAL A 248 -12.34 -11.65 2.16
CA VAL A 248 -13.61 -11.79 2.87
C VAL A 248 -13.56 -11.02 4.17
N ILE A 249 -14.42 -10.00 4.30
CA ILE A 249 -14.54 -9.19 5.51
C ILE A 249 -15.80 -9.62 6.28
N PRO A 250 -15.66 -10.23 7.47
CA PRO A 250 -16.79 -10.53 8.33
C PRO A 250 -17.51 -9.26 8.78
N LEU A 251 -18.84 -9.29 8.76
CA LEU A 251 -19.72 -8.27 9.33
C LEU A 251 -20.37 -8.87 10.59
N GLU A 252 -19.73 -8.70 11.74
CA GLU A 252 -20.17 -9.30 13.00
C GLU A 252 -20.94 -8.34 13.92
N TYR A 253 -20.87 -7.04 13.66
CA TYR A 253 -21.53 -6.05 14.49
C TYR A 253 -23.06 -6.10 14.33
N ILE A 254 -23.75 -6.52 15.39
CA ILE A 254 -25.21 -6.66 15.43
C ILE A 254 -25.96 -5.35 15.64
N GLY A 255 -25.25 -4.23 15.81
CA GLY A 255 -25.81 -2.92 16.13
C GLY A 255 -25.97 -2.66 17.63
N ASP A 256 -26.40 -1.45 17.96
CA ASP A 256 -26.57 -0.94 19.32
C ASP A 256 -27.86 -0.11 19.46
N ILE A 257 -27.98 0.62 20.58
CA ILE A 257 -29.13 1.51 20.82
C ILE A 257 -29.22 2.68 19.82
N THR A 258 -28.10 3.03 19.18
CA THR A 258 -27.98 4.18 18.27
C THR A 258 -28.30 3.78 16.83
N THR A 259 -27.76 2.65 16.40
CA THR A 259 -27.87 2.11 15.04
C THR A 259 -29.09 1.19 14.87
N GLY A 260 -29.60 0.64 15.96
CA GLY A 260 -30.59 -0.43 15.94
C GLY A 260 -29.99 -1.75 15.44
N PRO A 261 -30.79 -2.83 15.31
CA PRO A 261 -30.27 -4.13 14.93
C PRO A 261 -29.79 -4.15 13.46
N LEU A 262 -28.49 -4.34 13.28
CA LEU A 262 -27.85 -4.49 11.97
C LEU A 262 -27.84 -5.97 11.52
N ARG A 263 -27.65 -6.19 10.22
CA ARG A 263 -27.50 -7.53 9.66
C ARG A 263 -26.03 -7.89 9.63
N THR A 264 -25.72 -9.06 10.15
CA THR A 264 -24.43 -9.74 10.00
C THR A 264 -24.29 -10.32 8.59
N GLY A 265 -23.07 -10.72 8.22
CA GLY A 265 -22.78 -11.26 6.90
C GLY A 265 -21.31 -11.14 6.53
N VAL A 266 -21.03 -11.03 5.24
CA VAL A 266 -19.68 -10.80 4.71
C VAL A 266 -19.70 -9.82 3.55
N ASN A 267 -18.63 -9.03 3.43
CA ASN A 267 -18.26 -8.33 2.21
C ASN A 267 -17.14 -9.13 1.53
N ILE A 268 -17.27 -9.39 0.24
CA ILE A 268 -16.30 -10.16 -0.54
C ILE A 268 -15.73 -9.23 -1.61
N TYR A 269 -14.41 -9.01 -1.53
CA TYR A 269 -13.66 -8.26 -2.53
C TYR A 269 -12.96 -9.24 -3.46
N ASP A 270 -13.14 -9.00 -4.75
CA ASP A 270 -12.74 -9.89 -5.82
C ASP A 270 -11.89 -9.12 -6.84
N TRP A 271 -11.05 -9.84 -7.57
CA TRP A 271 -10.12 -9.29 -8.54
C TRP A 271 -10.81 -8.99 -9.87
N ASP A 272 -10.80 -7.72 -10.30
CA ASP A 272 -11.41 -7.33 -11.59
C ASP A 272 -10.46 -7.43 -12.80
N GLY A 273 -9.26 -8.00 -12.60
CA GLY A 273 -8.18 -8.00 -13.58
C GLY A 273 -7.16 -6.88 -13.40
N SER A 274 -7.42 -5.89 -12.53
CA SER A 274 -6.49 -4.80 -12.22
C SER A 274 -6.42 -4.42 -10.75
N VAL A 275 -7.53 -4.46 -10.02
CA VAL A 275 -7.63 -4.13 -8.60
C VAL A 275 -8.69 -5.01 -7.93
N TYR A 276 -8.60 -5.16 -6.61
CA TYR A 276 -9.66 -5.77 -5.81
C TYR A 276 -10.79 -4.77 -5.58
N VAL A 277 -12.01 -5.18 -5.90
CA VAL A 277 -13.22 -4.37 -5.78
C VAL A 277 -14.29 -5.15 -5.00
N LEU A 278 -15.15 -4.43 -4.27
CA LEU A 278 -16.28 -5.04 -3.59
C LEU A 278 -17.23 -5.65 -4.64
N SER A 279 -17.26 -6.98 -4.72
CA SER A 279 -18.04 -7.73 -5.72
C SER A 279 -19.36 -8.21 -5.13
N ILE A 280 -19.32 -8.78 -3.91
CA ILE A 280 -20.50 -9.38 -3.27
C ILE A 280 -20.67 -8.83 -1.84
N VAL A 281 -21.91 -8.48 -1.51
CA VAL A 281 -22.35 -8.23 -0.12
C VAL A 281 -23.35 -9.32 0.23
N GLN A 282 -22.93 -10.29 1.05
CA GLN A 282 -23.75 -11.42 1.44
C GLN A 282 -24.18 -11.28 2.90
N LEU A 283 -25.39 -10.76 3.11
CA LEU A 283 -25.97 -10.61 4.43
C LEU A 283 -26.72 -11.86 4.86
N GLU A 284 -26.58 -12.24 6.13
CA GLU A 284 -27.36 -13.32 6.76
C GLU A 284 -28.86 -13.03 6.69
N PRO A 285 -29.74 -14.06 6.72
CA PRO A 285 -31.18 -13.87 6.72
C PRO A 285 -31.64 -12.89 7.82
N PRO A 286 -32.64 -12.03 7.56
CA PRO A 286 -33.07 -11.02 8.53
C PRO A 286 -33.60 -11.68 9.81
N ALA A 287 -33.00 -11.32 10.95
CA ALA A 287 -33.44 -11.76 12.27
C ALA A 287 -34.57 -10.88 12.84
N TYR A 288 -34.71 -9.65 12.32
CA TYR A 288 -35.67 -8.66 12.82
C TYR A 288 -36.62 -8.17 11.72
N GLN A 289 -37.87 -7.83 12.08
CA GLN A 289 -38.87 -7.35 11.12
C GLN A 289 -38.46 -6.05 10.43
N ILE A 290 -37.75 -5.15 11.12
CA ILE A 290 -37.28 -3.90 10.52
C ILE A 290 -36.32 -4.17 9.35
N GLN A 291 -35.49 -5.21 9.44
CA GLN A 291 -34.56 -5.61 8.38
C GLN A 291 -35.29 -6.15 7.15
N VAL A 292 -36.42 -6.83 7.36
CA VAL A 292 -37.32 -7.27 6.27
C VAL A 292 -37.88 -6.07 5.52
N ILE A 293 -38.33 -5.04 6.25
CA ILE A 293 -38.88 -3.83 5.65
C ILE A 293 -37.80 -3.11 4.83
N GLN A 294 -36.60 -2.93 5.40
CA GLN A 294 -35.45 -2.32 4.70
C GLN A 294 -35.07 -3.07 3.42
N GLU A 295 -35.05 -4.41 3.44
CA GLU A 295 -34.81 -5.24 2.26
C GLU A 295 -35.91 -5.06 1.21
N GLY A 296 -37.17 -4.98 1.65
CA GLY A 296 -38.31 -4.69 0.78
C GLY A 296 -38.17 -3.34 0.08
N ASP A 297 -37.82 -2.30 0.81
CA ASP A 297 -37.60 -0.96 0.26
C ASP A 297 -36.45 -0.94 -0.75
N ARG A 298 -35.32 -1.61 -0.44
CA ARG A 298 -34.17 -1.70 -1.35
C ARG A 298 -34.55 -2.37 -2.68
N ARG A 299 -35.25 -3.51 -2.62
CA ARG A 299 -35.72 -4.23 -3.83
C ARG A 299 -36.74 -3.41 -4.62
N PHE A 300 -37.61 -2.69 -3.93
CA PHE A 300 -38.58 -1.80 -4.56
C PHE A 300 -37.87 -0.67 -5.34
N LEU A 301 -36.84 -0.05 -4.75
CA LEU A 301 -36.04 0.99 -5.41
C LEU A 301 -35.27 0.45 -6.63
N GLN A 302 -34.78 -0.79 -6.56
CA GLN A 302 -34.10 -1.46 -7.68
C GLN A 302 -35.06 -1.94 -8.78
N ARG A 303 -36.38 -1.72 -8.63
CA ARG A 303 -37.44 -2.19 -9.56
C ARG A 303 -37.45 -3.70 -9.78
N ASN A 304 -36.88 -4.49 -8.87
CA ASN A 304 -36.78 -5.94 -8.99
C ASN A 304 -37.94 -6.63 -8.25
N ILE A 305 -39.16 -6.19 -8.52
CA ILE A 305 -40.38 -6.60 -7.78
C ILE A 305 -40.87 -8.02 -8.12
N HIS A 306 -40.31 -8.65 -9.14
CA HIS A 306 -40.75 -9.97 -9.61
C HIS A 306 -40.06 -11.15 -8.92
N GLN A 307 -39.04 -10.92 -8.09
CA GLN A 307 -38.41 -11.99 -7.31
C GLN A 307 -39.25 -12.30 -6.05
N PRO A 308 -39.84 -13.50 -5.92
CA PRO A 308 -40.69 -13.84 -4.79
C PRO A 308 -39.90 -13.88 -3.47
N PHE A 309 -40.49 -13.36 -2.40
CA PHE A 309 -39.99 -13.52 -1.03
C PHE A 309 -40.18 -14.96 -0.56
N CYS A 310 -39.12 -15.76 -0.53
CA CYS A 310 -39.14 -17.05 0.16
C CYS A 310 -38.81 -16.85 1.64
N PHE A 311 -39.82 -16.51 2.45
CA PHE A 311 -39.70 -16.55 3.91
C PHE A 311 -39.80 -17.98 4.41
N ILE A 312 -38.67 -18.59 4.77
CA ILE A 312 -38.69 -19.79 5.62
C ILE A 312 -38.69 -19.30 7.07
N SER A 313 -39.89 -19.16 7.65
CA SER A 313 -40.04 -18.93 9.08
C SER A 313 -39.61 -20.19 9.83
N ARG A 314 -38.42 -20.18 10.43
CA ARG A 314 -38.10 -21.09 11.52
C ARG A 314 -38.71 -20.50 12.79
N ARG A 315 -39.75 -21.14 13.31
CA ARG A 315 -40.29 -20.88 14.65
C ARG A 315 -39.49 -21.64 15.69
#